data_AF-A0A0Q5ZQW3-F1
#
_entry.id   AF-A0A0Q5ZQW3-F1
#
_cell.length_a   1.000
_cell.length_b   1.000
_cell.length_c   1.000
_cell.angle_alpha   90.00
_cell.angle_beta   90.00
_cell.angle_gamma   90.00
#
_symmetry.space_group_name_H-M   'P 1'
#
loop_
_entity.id
_entity.type
_entity.pdbx_description
1 polymer ?
#
loop_
_entity_poly.entity_id
_entity_poly.type
_entity_poly.pdbx_seq_one_letter_code
_entity_poly.pdbx_strand_id
1 'polypeptide(L)'
;MTELKTLNKAALHTFISSGEYLSDLFIPITQHRAESQIRNPKADINQTLLILAYEGGKLAGYLGCLPDFFMINGEKLNYAWLSTLFVSSDFRGKKIAQKLLDKAFEEYDGNIAITEFTPEAESLYNKIKVFKYIPPKKGMRFYLKTDFQNIIPAKKAQLKNLKPIFRFSDIILNSLISFKNSFQEKPDFKFEILSEIDEESKNFITQFPSNRTAEEINWFVKNPWILEGEKPDSDYLFSSYSKEFKYFWIKIFDPQNQLETSALLLLRDGHLKIPYIFSENNLKNFTEFLFWFSEKKKVKLITSYQTDLNCEIEKSGNLPNIYSKTAERRYMFHEKMLSDLPENFIPNFQDGDGDCALT
;
A
#
# COMPACT_ATOMS: atom_id res chain seq x y z
N MET A 1 -29.28 -18.21 8.55
CA MET A 1 -29.14 -16.84 9.08
C MET A 1 -27.66 -16.56 9.15
N THR A 2 -27.24 -15.36 8.75
CA THR A 2 -25.82 -15.01 8.75
C THR A 2 -25.48 -14.41 10.11
N GLU A 3 -24.52 -15.01 10.80
CA GLU A 3 -23.96 -14.53 12.06
C GLU A 3 -22.71 -13.70 11.78
N LEU A 4 -22.55 -12.57 12.46
CA LEU A 4 -21.38 -11.70 12.32
C LEU A 4 -20.59 -11.70 13.63
N LYS A 5 -19.28 -11.88 13.55
CA LYS A 5 -18.34 -11.83 14.68
C LYS A 5 -17.33 -10.72 14.43
N THR A 6 -17.23 -9.77 15.35
CA THR A 6 -16.24 -8.68 15.30
C THR A 6 -15.07 -8.99 16.21
N LEU A 7 -13.86 -8.70 15.75
CA LEU A 7 -12.63 -8.99 16.46
C LEU A 7 -11.83 -7.70 16.67
N ASN A 8 -11.74 -7.24 17.91
CA ASN A 8 -10.80 -6.20 18.34
C ASN A 8 -9.40 -6.79 18.57
N LYS A 9 -8.44 -6.01 19.08
CA LYS A 9 -7.06 -6.48 19.33
C LYS A 9 -6.99 -7.76 20.16
N ALA A 10 -7.70 -7.82 21.28
CA ALA A 10 -7.67 -8.99 22.18
C ALA A 10 -8.35 -10.20 21.53
N ALA A 11 -9.54 -10.00 20.95
CA ALA A 11 -10.28 -11.08 20.29
C ALA A 11 -9.55 -11.63 19.05
N LEU A 12 -8.91 -10.76 18.27
CA LEU A 12 -8.10 -11.16 17.12
C LEU A 12 -6.87 -11.98 17.57
N HIS A 13 -6.21 -11.57 18.65
CA HIS A 13 -5.10 -12.32 19.22
C HIS A 13 -5.53 -13.73 19.67
N THR A 14 -6.66 -13.85 20.37
CA THR A 14 -7.23 -15.14 20.77
C THR A 14 -7.62 -15.99 19.55
N PHE A 15 -8.19 -15.37 18.52
CA PHE A 15 -8.58 -16.04 17.28
C PHE A 15 -7.38 -16.67 16.56
N ILE A 16 -6.25 -15.96 16.47
CA ILE A 16 -5.03 -16.52 15.85
C ILE A 16 -4.30 -17.52 16.76
N SER A 17 -4.31 -17.30 18.07
CA SER A 17 -3.62 -18.17 19.03
C SER A 17 -4.32 -19.52 19.22
N SER A 18 -5.64 -19.56 19.04
CA SER A 18 -6.44 -20.79 19.15
C SER A 18 -6.41 -21.65 17.89
N GLY A 19 -5.95 -21.11 16.76
CA GLY A 19 -6.03 -21.79 15.45
C GLY A 19 -7.41 -21.75 14.79
N GLU A 20 -8.42 -21.10 15.40
CA GLU A 20 -9.78 -20.98 14.83
C GLU A 20 -9.78 -20.30 13.44
N TYR A 21 -8.77 -19.48 13.15
CA TYR A 21 -8.57 -18.83 11.86
C TYR A 21 -8.22 -19.78 10.71
N LEU A 22 -7.73 -20.99 11.01
CA LEU A 22 -7.47 -22.04 10.04
C LEU A 22 -8.80 -22.71 9.68
N SER A 23 -9.56 -22.06 8.80
CA SER A 23 -10.82 -22.62 8.29
C SER A 23 -10.57 -23.51 7.08
N ASP A 24 -11.34 -24.60 6.99
CA ASP A 24 -11.27 -25.60 5.90
C ASP A 24 -11.49 -25.04 4.48
N LEU A 25 -12.09 -23.85 4.33
CA LEU A 25 -12.45 -23.27 3.04
C LEU A 25 -11.47 -22.17 2.57
N PHE A 26 -11.10 -21.28 3.48
CA PHE A 26 -10.17 -20.18 3.24
C PHE A 26 -9.80 -19.55 4.58
N ILE A 27 -8.62 -18.93 4.63
CA ILE A 27 -8.14 -18.20 5.80
C ILE A 27 -8.59 -16.74 5.70
N PRO A 28 -9.20 -16.13 6.75
CA PRO A 28 -9.63 -14.73 6.70
C PRO A 28 -8.50 -13.73 6.95
N ILE A 29 -7.40 -14.17 7.59
CA ILE A 29 -6.23 -13.34 7.89
C ILE A 29 -5.02 -14.24 8.17
N THR A 30 -3.83 -13.88 7.67
CA THR A 30 -2.59 -14.58 8.04
C THR A 30 -2.12 -14.17 9.43
N GLN A 31 -1.30 -15.00 10.08
CA GLN A 31 -0.80 -14.72 11.41
C GLN A 31 -0.03 -13.40 11.49
N HIS A 32 0.95 -13.17 10.61
CA HIS A 32 1.76 -11.95 10.62
C HIS A 32 0.94 -10.68 10.32
N ARG A 33 -0.09 -10.79 9.48
CA ARG A 33 -1.01 -9.66 9.22
C ARG A 33 -1.89 -9.36 10.42
N ALA A 34 -2.37 -10.39 11.13
CA ALA A 34 -3.13 -10.20 12.36
C ALA A 34 -2.26 -9.56 13.45
N GLU A 35 -1.03 -10.04 13.64
CA GLU A 35 -0.06 -9.45 14.57
C GLU A 35 0.25 -7.99 14.22
N SER A 36 0.42 -7.67 12.93
CA SER A 36 0.58 -6.31 12.44
C SER A 36 -0.60 -5.42 12.87
N GLN A 37 -1.83 -5.83 12.57
CA GLN A 37 -3.03 -5.06 12.95
C GLN A 37 -3.18 -4.89 14.47
N ILE A 38 -2.87 -5.92 15.26
CA ILE A 38 -2.90 -5.84 16.73
C ILE A 38 -1.90 -4.79 17.24
N ARG A 39 -0.73 -4.68 16.58
CA ARG A 39 0.32 -3.72 16.93
C ARG A 39 0.12 -2.33 16.34
N ASN A 40 -0.92 -2.09 15.54
CA ASN A 40 -1.18 -0.77 14.95
C ASN A 40 -1.28 0.30 16.05
N PRO A 41 -0.38 1.30 16.07
CA PRO A 41 -0.39 2.36 17.07
C PRO A 41 -1.61 3.28 16.95
N LYS A 42 -2.26 3.35 15.77
CA LYS A 42 -3.48 4.13 15.54
C LYS A 42 -4.77 3.38 15.85
N ALA A 43 -4.67 2.15 16.34
CA ALA A 43 -5.82 1.35 16.73
C ALA A 43 -6.03 1.37 18.24
N ASP A 44 -7.22 1.77 18.66
CA ASP A 44 -7.68 1.65 20.04
C ASP A 44 -7.95 0.18 20.39
N ILE A 45 -7.91 -0.14 21.69
CA ILE A 45 -8.08 -1.53 22.19
C ILE A 45 -9.43 -2.15 21.81
N ASN A 46 -10.47 -1.32 21.66
CA ASN A 46 -11.83 -1.74 21.37
C ASN A 46 -12.22 -1.68 19.90
N GLN A 47 -11.40 -1.05 19.04
CA GLN A 47 -11.72 -0.92 17.62
C GLN A 47 -11.68 -2.30 16.93
N THR A 48 -12.70 -2.55 16.12
CA THR A 48 -12.83 -3.79 15.36
C THR A 48 -11.81 -3.84 14.22
N LEU A 49 -10.98 -4.88 14.18
CA LEU A 49 -9.92 -5.10 13.18
C LEU A 49 -10.34 -6.06 12.07
N LEU A 50 -11.23 -7.00 12.40
CA LEU A 50 -11.71 -8.02 11.46
C LEU A 50 -13.17 -8.35 11.78
N ILE A 51 -13.99 -8.42 10.73
CA ILE A 51 -15.38 -8.86 10.79
C ILE A 51 -15.48 -10.17 10.03
N LEU A 52 -16.01 -11.20 10.67
CA LEU A 52 -16.24 -12.51 10.10
C LEU A 52 -17.73 -12.72 9.90
N ALA A 53 -18.12 -13.31 8.77
CA ALA A 53 -19.49 -13.74 8.53
C ALA A 53 -19.57 -15.26 8.49
N TYR A 54 -20.41 -15.84 9.33
CA TYR A 54 -20.70 -17.27 9.37
C TYR A 54 -22.10 -17.55 8.84
N GLU A 55 -22.25 -18.63 8.07
CA GLU A 55 -23.53 -19.08 7.54
C GLU A 55 -23.65 -20.59 7.76
N GLY A 56 -24.56 -20.99 8.65
CA GLY A 56 -24.70 -22.40 9.05
C GLY A 56 -23.44 -22.94 9.73
N GLY A 57 -22.79 -22.13 10.57
CA GLY A 57 -21.56 -22.48 11.29
C GLY A 57 -20.29 -22.48 10.42
N LYS A 58 -20.40 -22.21 9.12
CA LYS A 58 -19.25 -22.16 8.20
C LYS A 58 -18.85 -20.73 7.90
N LEU A 59 -17.54 -20.46 7.83
CA LEU A 59 -17.03 -19.16 7.43
C LEU A 59 -17.43 -18.87 5.98
N ALA A 60 -18.18 -17.80 5.78
CA ALA A 60 -18.80 -17.44 4.51
C ALA A 60 -18.18 -16.19 3.87
N GLY A 61 -17.53 -15.34 4.67
CA GLY A 61 -16.81 -14.17 4.20
C GLY A 61 -16.17 -13.40 5.36
N TYR A 62 -15.40 -12.37 5.01
CA TYR A 62 -14.74 -11.51 5.98
C TYR A 62 -14.48 -10.10 5.41
N LEU A 63 -14.23 -9.16 6.31
CA LEU A 63 -13.85 -7.77 6.02
C LEU A 63 -12.82 -7.31 7.06
N GLY A 64 -11.65 -6.90 6.60
CA GLY A 64 -10.62 -6.25 7.42
C GLY A 64 -10.92 -4.77 7.59
N CYS A 65 -10.60 -4.24 8.77
CA CYS A 65 -10.71 -2.83 9.10
C CYS A 65 -9.37 -2.39 9.69
N LEU A 66 -8.62 -1.54 8.98
CA LEU A 66 -7.37 -0.98 9.48
C LEU A 66 -7.69 0.37 10.16
N PRO A 67 -7.63 0.47 11.50
CA PRO A 67 -7.96 1.71 12.18
C PRO A 67 -6.93 2.80 11.90
N ASP A 68 -7.42 4.03 11.86
CA ASP A 68 -6.66 5.25 11.66
C ASP A 68 -7.40 6.42 12.32
N PHE A 69 -6.79 7.60 12.35
CA PHE A 69 -7.46 8.81 12.81
C PHE A 69 -6.89 10.05 12.15
N PHE A 70 -7.75 11.05 12.02
CA PHE A 70 -7.34 12.43 11.76
C PHE A 70 -7.27 13.22 13.05
N MET A 71 -6.30 14.13 13.13
CA MET A 71 -6.29 15.19 14.14
C MET A 71 -6.96 16.43 13.56
N ILE A 72 -8.12 16.80 14.10
CA ILE A 72 -8.92 17.94 13.62
C ILE A 72 -9.12 18.87 14.81
N ASN A 73 -8.55 20.07 14.74
CA ASN A 73 -8.62 21.06 15.83
C ASN A 73 -8.20 20.51 17.21
N GLY A 74 -7.26 19.57 17.25
CA GLY A 74 -6.79 18.92 18.48
C GLY A 74 -7.61 17.70 18.92
N GLU A 75 -8.73 17.41 18.25
CA GLU A 75 -9.56 16.23 18.53
C GLU A 75 -9.28 15.10 17.53
N LYS A 76 -9.48 13.86 17.99
CA LYS A 76 -9.32 12.66 17.17
C LYS A 76 -10.63 12.30 16.49
N LEU A 77 -10.65 12.29 15.16
CA LEU A 77 -11.69 11.61 14.39
C LEU A 77 -11.18 10.22 14.02
N ASN A 78 -11.59 9.21 14.77
CA ASN A 78 -11.26 7.81 14.52
C ASN A 78 -12.03 7.29 13.30
N TYR A 79 -11.36 6.55 12.43
CA TYR A 79 -11.97 5.92 11.26
C TYR A 79 -11.27 4.59 10.93
N ALA A 80 -11.80 3.84 9.96
CA ALA A 80 -11.10 2.68 9.42
C ALA A 80 -10.96 2.73 7.90
N TRP A 81 -9.80 2.27 7.44
CA TRP A 81 -9.61 1.84 6.06
C TRP A 81 -10.19 0.44 5.89
N LEU A 82 -11.17 0.27 5.01
CA LEU A 82 -11.64 -1.07 4.65
C LEU A 82 -10.57 -1.79 3.83
N SER A 83 -10.26 -3.01 4.26
CA SER A 83 -9.30 -3.87 3.60
C SER A 83 -9.87 -5.28 3.45
N THR A 84 -9.46 -5.99 2.39
CA THR A 84 -9.76 -7.41 2.19
C THR A 84 -11.22 -7.84 2.37
N LEU A 85 -12.15 -7.19 1.68
CA LEU A 85 -13.52 -7.70 1.59
C LEU A 85 -13.54 -8.97 0.72
N PHE A 86 -14.01 -10.08 1.30
CA PHE A 86 -14.19 -11.33 0.56
C PHE A 86 -15.46 -12.07 0.98
N VAL A 87 -16.11 -12.72 0.00
CA VAL A 87 -17.26 -13.61 0.20
C VAL A 87 -17.08 -14.84 -0.67
N SER A 88 -17.21 -16.03 -0.07
CA SER A 88 -17.11 -17.29 -0.80
C SER A 88 -18.25 -17.45 -1.81
N SER A 89 -17.95 -18.05 -2.97
CA SER A 89 -18.92 -18.34 -4.01
C SER A 89 -20.05 -19.26 -3.56
N ASP A 90 -19.80 -20.09 -2.55
CA ASP A 90 -20.76 -21.07 -2.03
C ASP A 90 -21.93 -20.41 -1.29
N PHE A 91 -21.79 -19.13 -0.93
CA PHE A 91 -22.77 -18.36 -0.18
C PHE A 91 -23.34 -17.18 -0.96
N ARG A 92 -23.27 -17.22 -2.30
CA ARG A 92 -23.85 -16.19 -3.19
C ARG A 92 -25.36 -16.02 -2.95
N GLY A 93 -25.86 -14.82 -3.24
CA GLY A 93 -27.27 -14.46 -3.08
C GLY A 93 -27.72 -14.15 -1.63
N LYS A 94 -26.87 -14.36 -0.62
CA LYS A 94 -27.20 -14.16 0.80
C LYS A 94 -26.92 -12.75 1.35
N LYS A 95 -26.53 -11.82 0.46
CA LYS A 95 -26.15 -10.43 0.77
C LYS A 95 -25.06 -10.30 1.86
N ILE A 96 -24.13 -11.26 1.95
CA ILE A 96 -23.08 -11.27 2.98
C ILE A 96 -22.16 -10.05 2.89
N ALA A 97 -21.77 -9.65 1.68
CA ALA A 97 -20.92 -8.46 1.50
C ALA A 97 -21.58 -7.19 2.07
N GLN A 98 -22.90 -7.02 1.85
CA GLN A 98 -23.65 -5.91 2.41
C GLN A 98 -23.66 -5.98 3.94
N LYS A 99 -23.96 -7.14 4.53
CA LYS A 99 -23.97 -7.33 5.99
C LYS A 99 -22.62 -7.03 6.65
N LEU A 100 -21.52 -7.44 6.01
CA LEU A 100 -20.16 -7.13 6.49
C LEU A 100 -19.91 -5.62 6.48
N LEU A 101 -20.32 -4.93 5.41
CA LEU A 101 -20.18 -3.49 5.28
C LEU A 101 -21.07 -2.72 6.28
N ASP A 102 -22.33 -3.10 6.40
CA ASP A 102 -23.26 -2.52 7.37
C ASP A 102 -22.71 -2.64 8.80
N LYS A 103 -22.12 -3.79 9.12
CA LYS A 103 -21.46 -3.98 10.43
C LYS A 103 -20.23 -3.10 10.59
N ALA A 104 -19.40 -2.94 9.57
CA ALA A 104 -18.29 -1.99 9.64
C ALA A 104 -18.79 -0.54 9.83
N PHE A 105 -19.91 -0.16 9.21
CA PHE A 105 -20.50 1.17 9.39
C PHE A 105 -20.99 1.37 10.82
N GLU A 106 -21.62 0.36 11.42
CA GLU A 106 -22.01 0.38 12.82
C GLU A 106 -20.81 0.52 13.76
N GLU A 107 -19.77 -0.31 13.57
CA GLU A 107 -18.59 -0.37 14.46
C GLU A 107 -17.74 0.91 14.44
N TYR A 108 -17.81 1.69 13.35
CA TYR A 108 -17.05 2.93 13.17
C TYR A 108 -17.94 4.19 13.10
N ASP A 109 -19.24 4.08 13.40
CA ASP A 109 -20.21 5.18 13.28
C ASP A 109 -20.16 5.87 11.90
N GLY A 110 -20.01 5.07 10.83
CA GLY A 110 -19.89 5.54 9.47
C GLY A 110 -18.58 6.29 9.15
N ASN A 111 -17.58 6.28 10.04
CA ASN A 111 -16.26 6.82 9.79
C ASN A 111 -15.39 5.82 9.04
N ILE A 112 -15.60 5.73 7.72
CA ILE A 112 -14.97 4.72 6.86
C ILE A 112 -14.34 5.38 5.63
N ALA A 113 -13.12 4.93 5.34
CA ALA A 113 -12.36 5.26 4.14
C ALA A 113 -12.00 4.01 3.33
N ILE A 114 -11.86 4.15 2.02
CA ILE A 114 -11.49 3.07 1.10
C ILE A 114 -10.47 3.58 0.08
N THR A 115 -9.44 2.77 -0.20
CA THR A 115 -8.48 2.97 -1.29
C THR A 115 -8.11 1.62 -1.92
N GLU A 116 -7.33 1.62 -3.00
CA GLU A 116 -6.77 0.42 -3.66
C GLU A 116 -7.79 -0.73 -3.94
N PHE A 117 -9.01 -0.38 -4.33
CA PHE A 117 -10.08 -1.33 -4.61
C PHE A 117 -10.11 -1.78 -6.08
N THR A 118 -10.57 -3.02 -6.32
CA THR A 118 -10.78 -3.56 -7.67
C THR A 118 -12.03 -2.96 -8.33
N PRO A 119 -12.17 -3.04 -9.67
CA PRO A 119 -13.39 -2.60 -10.36
C PRO A 119 -14.67 -3.27 -9.84
N GLU A 120 -14.58 -4.52 -9.41
CA GLU A 120 -15.71 -5.27 -8.86
C GLU A 120 -16.13 -4.71 -7.49
N ALA A 121 -15.16 -4.44 -6.61
CA ALA A 121 -15.41 -3.81 -5.31
C ALA A 121 -15.94 -2.38 -5.48
N GLU A 122 -15.40 -1.61 -6.42
CA GLU A 122 -15.91 -0.30 -6.79
C GLU A 122 -17.39 -0.34 -7.22
N SER A 123 -17.76 -1.31 -8.07
CA SER A 123 -19.14 -1.49 -8.50
C SER A 123 -20.07 -1.78 -7.33
N LEU A 124 -19.60 -2.55 -6.34
CA LEU A 124 -20.33 -2.79 -5.10
C LEU A 124 -20.52 -1.48 -4.33
N TYR A 125 -19.45 -0.75 -4.02
CA TYR A 125 -19.53 0.49 -3.22
C TYR A 125 -20.44 1.55 -3.87
N ASN A 126 -20.36 1.70 -5.19
CA ASN A 126 -21.23 2.61 -5.94
C ASN A 126 -22.72 2.23 -5.87
N LYS A 127 -23.05 0.93 -5.74
CA LYS A 127 -24.44 0.47 -5.58
C LYS A 127 -25.00 0.74 -4.18
N ILE A 128 -24.14 0.77 -3.16
CA ILE A 128 -24.54 1.06 -1.76
C ILE A 128 -24.89 2.54 -1.60
N LYS A 129 -24.31 3.43 -2.42
CA LYS A 129 -24.61 4.87 -2.50
C LYS A 129 -24.28 5.70 -1.26
N VAL A 130 -23.69 5.12 -0.23
CA VAL A 130 -23.24 5.82 1.00
C VAL A 130 -21.79 6.31 0.94
N PHE A 131 -21.10 6.05 -0.17
CA PHE A 131 -19.72 6.49 -0.38
C PHE A 131 -19.67 7.62 -1.40
N LYS A 132 -18.80 8.60 -1.16
CA LYS A 132 -18.43 9.63 -2.12
C LYS A 132 -16.95 9.53 -2.44
N TYR A 133 -16.61 9.77 -3.70
CA TYR A 133 -15.23 10.00 -4.07
C TYR A 133 -14.76 11.33 -3.50
N ILE A 134 -13.56 11.33 -2.95
CA ILE A 134 -12.79 12.54 -2.69
C ILE A 134 -11.77 12.75 -3.82
N PRO A 135 -11.16 13.94 -3.97
CA PRO A 135 -10.17 14.18 -5.01
C PRO A 135 -9.07 13.09 -5.03
N PRO A 136 -8.81 12.45 -6.19
CA PRO A 136 -7.81 11.40 -6.29
C PRO A 136 -6.40 11.99 -6.28
N LYS A 137 -5.41 11.19 -5.87
CA LYS A 137 -4.00 11.53 -6.12
C LYS A 137 -3.64 11.17 -7.57
N LYS A 138 -3.14 12.16 -8.31
CA LYS A 138 -2.57 11.95 -9.65
C LYS A 138 -1.12 11.50 -9.50
N GLY A 139 -0.72 10.53 -10.30
CA GLY A 139 0.62 9.97 -10.26
C GLY A 139 1.11 9.50 -11.62
N MET A 140 2.33 8.98 -11.60
CA MET A 140 3.04 8.50 -12.77
C MET A 140 3.62 7.12 -12.51
N ARG A 141 3.62 6.31 -13.56
CA ARG A 141 4.29 5.02 -13.64
C ARG A 141 5.43 5.13 -14.63
N PHE A 142 6.67 4.96 -14.17
CA PHE A 142 7.87 4.99 -15.01
C PHE A 142 8.39 3.57 -15.22
N TYR A 143 8.30 3.07 -16.46
CA TYR A 143 8.76 1.73 -16.83
C TYR A 143 10.23 1.80 -17.24
N LEU A 144 11.10 1.20 -16.44
CA LEU A 144 12.56 1.23 -16.64
C LEU A 144 13.06 -0.01 -17.39
N LYS A 145 12.35 -1.13 -17.28
CA LYS A 145 12.70 -2.42 -17.90
C LYS A 145 11.48 -3.05 -18.56
N THR A 146 11.71 -3.87 -19.58
CA THR A 146 10.64 -4.66 -20.20
C THR A 146 10.29 -5.86 -19.33
N ASP A 147 9.01 -6.24 -19.32
CA ASP A 147 8.51 -7.44 -18.65
C ASP A 147 7.37 -8.08 -19.47
N PHE A 148 7.63 -8.25 -20.76
CA PHE A 148 6.68 -8.80 -21.72
C PHE A 148 6.19 -10.20 -21.32
N GLN A 149 7.04 -11.02 -20.69
CA GLN A 149 6.67 -12.35 -20.22
C GLN A 149 5.50 -12.36 -19.22
N ASN A 150 5.28 -11.25 -18.49
CA ASN A 150 4.21 -11.12 -17.52
C ASN A 150 3.08 -10.22 -18.05
N ILE A 151 3.43 -9.08 -18.67
CA ILE A 151 2.46 -8.08 -19.13
C ILE A 151 1.59 -8.60 -20.28
N ILE A 152 2.18 -9.27 -21.29
CA ILE A 152 1.45 -9.71 -22.48
C ILE A 152 0.45 -10.83 -22.14
N PRO A 153 0.85 -11.92 -21.45
CA PRO A 153 -0.09 -12.98 -21.10
C PRO A 153 -1.21 -12.54 -20.14
N ALA A 154 -0.94 -11.55 -19.28
CA ALA A 154 -1.96 -10.98 -18.39
C ALA A 154 -3.06 -10.23 -19.17
N LYS A 155 -2.69 -9.52 -20.24
CA LYS A 155 -3.66 -8.79 -21.10
C LYS A 155 -4.28 -9.66 -22.19
N LYS A 156 -3.55 -10.64 -22.71
CA LYS A 156 -3.96 -11.52 -23.80
C LYS A 156 -3.70 -12.97 -23.42
N ALA A 157 -4.66 -13.58 -22.73
CA ALA A 157 -4.54 -14.95 -22.21
C ALA A 157 -4.21 -16.00 -23.30
N GLN A 158 -4.61 -15.77 -24.56
CA GLN A 158 -4.30 -16.63 -25.71
C GLN A 158 -2.79 -16.74 -26.00
N LEU A 159 -1.98 -15.76 -25.59
CA LEU A 159 -0.54 -15.72 -25.85
C LEU A 159 0.30 -16.30 -24.70
N LYS A 160 -0.33 -16.97 -23.70
CA LYS A 160 0.36 -17.59 -22.56
C LYS A 160 1.46 -18.58 -22.99
N ASN A 161 1.23 -19.33 -24.08
CA ASN A 161 2.19 -20.33 -24.57
C ASN A 161 3.46 -19.72 -25.17
N LEU A 162 3.43 -18.44 -25.54
CA LEU A 162 4.60 -17.71 -26.08
C LEU A 162 5.48 -17.08 -24.98
N LYS A 163 5.20 -17.35 -23.71
CA LYS A 163 5.98 -16.85 -22.57
C LYS A 163 7.49 -17.05 -22.70
N PRO A 164 8.02 -18.20 -23.21
CA PRO A 164 9.46 -18.36 -23.41
C PRO A 164 10.06 -17.36 -24.40
N ILE A 165 9.32 -17.02 -25.47
CA ILE A 165 9.75 -16.04 -26.47
C ILE A 165 9.81 -14.65 -25.84
N PHE A 166 8.74 -14.25 -25.12
CA PHE A 166 8.72 -12.96 -24.44
C PHE A 166 9.83 -12.84 -23.39
N ARG A 167 10.12 -13.91 -22.66
CA ARG A 167 11.24 -13.94 -21.72
C ARG A 167 12.58 -13.72 -22.42
N PHE A 168 12.78 -14.33 -23.59
CA PHE A 168 14.01 -14.13 -24.37
C PHE A 168 14.13 -12.68 -24.87
N SER A 169 13.03 -12.11 -25.37
CA SER A 169 12.98 -10.68 -25.76
C SER A 169 13.29 -9.77 -24.57
N ASP A 170 12.73 -10.06 -23.39
CA ASP A 170 13.01 -9.31 -22.18
C ASP A 170 14.49 -9.38 -21.79
N ILE A 171 15.14 -10.54 -21.94
CA ILE A 171 16.58 -10.67 -21.66
C ILE A 171 17.39 -9.76 -22.58
N ILE A 172 17.14 -9.79 -23.89
CA ILE A 172 17.88 -8.98 -24.87
C ILE A 172 17.69 -7.49 -24.58
N LEU A 173 16.44 -7.03 -24.50
CA LEU A 173 16.15 -5.60 -24.35
C LEU A 173 16.66 -5.06 -23.03
N ASN A 174 16.46 -5.80 -21.93
CA ASN A 174 16.96 -5.38 -20.63
C ASN A 174 18.49 -5.42 -20.53
N SER A 175 19.16 -6.27 -21.32
CA SER A 175 20.63 -6.26 -21.39
C SER A 175 21.14 -5.00 -22.09
N LEU A 176 20.49 -4.58 -23.19
CA LEU A 176 20.81 -3.33 -23.87
C LEU A 176 20.57 -2.10 -22.98
N ILE A 177 19.43 -2.07 -22.28
CA ILE A 177 19.12 -1.01 -21.31
C ILE A 177 20.15 -0.97 -20.19
N SER A 178 20.45 -2.13 -19.59
CA SER A 178 21.41 -2.20 -18.48
C SER A 178 22.83 -1.84 -18.94
N PHE A 179 23.22 -2.15 -20.17
CA PHE A 179 24.50 -1.73 -20.73
C PHE A 179 24.57 -0.20 -20.90
N LYS A 180 23.53 0.42 -21.47
CA LYS A 180 23.45 1.88 -21.56
C LYS A 180 23.55 2.55 -20.18
N ASN A 181 22.87 1.97 -19.19
CA ASN A 181 22.81 2.54 -17.85
C ASN A 181 24.02 2.14 -16.97
N SER A 182 24.86 1.19 -17.41
CA SER A 182 26.03 0.73 -16.65
C SER A 182 27.12 1.79 -16.49
N PHE A 183 27.09 2.83 -17.31
CA PHE A 183 27.96 4.00 -17.22
C PHE A 183 27.49 5.02 -16.18
N GLN A 184 26.38 4.76 -15.49
CA GLN A 184 25.91 5.64 -14.44
C GLN A 184 26.78 5.51 -13.19
N GLU A 185 27.38 6.63 -12.80
CA GLU A 185 28.18 6.71 -11.58
C GLU A 185 27.30 6.78 -10.33
N LYS A 186 27.90 6.45 -9.18
CA LYS A 186 27.26 6.73 -7.90
C LYS A 186 27.11 8.25 -7.77
N PRO A 187 25.96 8.76 -7.28
CA PRO A 187 25.80 10.18 -7.04
C PRO A 187 26.93 10.75 -6.18
N ASP A 188 27.35 11.97 -6.49
CA ASP A 188 28.50 12.64 -5.86
C ASP A 188 28.17 13.28 -4.50
N PHE A 189 26.90 13.33 -4.12
CA PHE A 189 26.42 13.77 -2.82
C PHE A 189 26.36 12.63 -1.79
N LYS A 190 26.33 13.00 -0.51
CA LYS A 190 26.20 12.04 0.60
C LYS A 190 24.76 11.56 0.72
N PHE A 191 24.60 10.25 0.88
CA PHE A 191 23.33 9.64 1.22
C PHE A 191 23.53 8.39 2.10
N GLU A 192 22.50 8.05 2.87
CA GLU A 192 22.43 6.84 3.70
C GLU A 192 21.18 6.02 3.33
N ILE A 193 21.29 4.70 3.44
CA ILE A 193 20.20 3.76 3.23
C ILE A 193 20.06 2.91 4.49
N LEU A 194 18.97 3.11 5.22
CA LEU A 194 18.65 2.44 6.48
C LEU A 194 17.46 1.49 6.29
N SER A 195 17.27 0.56 7.21
CA SER A 195 16.09 -0.32 7.23
C SER A 195 14.87 0.35 7.87
N GLU A 196 15.07 1.41 8.66
CA GLU A 196 14.03 2.11 9.41
C GLU A 196 14.43 3.57 9.66
N ILE A 197 13.46 4.37 10.10
CA ILE A 197 13.66 5.78 10.47
C ILE A 197 14.47 5.85 11.77
N ASP A 198 15.59 6.59 11.74
CA ASP A 198 16.44 6.89 12.89
C ASP A 198 16.04 8.21 13.60
N GLU A 199 16.68 8.55 14.72
CA GLU A 199 16.34 9.76 15.49
C GLU A 199 16.59 11.07 14.74
N GLU A 200 17.64 11.15 13.93
CA GLU A 200 17.90 12.34 13.09
C GLU A 200 16.76 12.53 12.08
N SER A 201 16.37 11.46 11.40
CA SER A 201 15.25 11.47 10.44
C SER A 201 13.93 11.76 11.12
N LYS A 202 13.69 11.22 12.32
CA LYS A 202 12.50 11.51 13.12
C LYS A 202 12.38 13.02 13.40
N ASN A 203 13.46 13.65 13.85
CA ASN A 203 13.47 15.09 14.09
C ASN A 203 13.22 15.88 12.80
N PHE A 204 13.85 15.48 11.70
CA PHE A 204 13.67 16.10 10.39
C PHE A 204 12.21 16.04 9.90
N ILE A 205 11.57 14.86 9.92
CA ILE A 205 10.22 14.72 9.35
C ILE A 205 9.14 15.45 10.16
N THR A 206 9.37 15.78 11.44
CA THR A 206 8.40 16.53 12.25
C THR A 206 8.14 17.95 11.75
N GLN A 207 9.01 18.46 10.89
CA GLN A 207 8.90 19.78 10.28
C GLN A 207 7.89 19.82 9.12
N PHE A 208 7.44 18.64 8.66
CA PHE A 208 6.55 18.50 7.51
C PHE A 208 5.13 18.11 7.94
N PRO A 209 4.10 18.58 7.21
CA PRO A 209 2.76 18.07 7.40
C PRO A 209 2.71 16.58 7.03
N SER A 210 2.25 15.75 7.97
CA SER A 210 2.13 14.30 7.78
C SER A 210 0.99 13.74 8.62
N ASN A 211 0.25 12.78 8.08
CA ASN A 211 -0.74 12.00 8.83
C ASN A 211 -0.12 10.89 9.67
N ARG A 212 1.19 10.65 9.48
CA ARG A 212 1.95 9.59 10.11
C ARG A 212 3.22 10.09 10.78
N THR A 213 3.48 9.64 12.00
CA THR A 213 4.75 9.88 12.70
C THR A 213 5.83 8.87 12.29
N ALA A 214 7.08 9.12 12.72
CA ALA A 214 8.19 8.19 12.52
C ALA A 214 7.89 6.79 13.10
N GLU A 215 7.30 6.74 14.29
CA GLU A 215 6.93 5.49 14.97
C GLU A 215 5.85 4.73 14.21
N GLU A 216 4.87 5.44 13.67
CA GLU A 216 3.78 4.85 12.89
C GLU A 216 4.29 4.31 11.54
N ILE A 217 5.27 4.98 10.93
CA ILE A 217 5.94 4.48 9.72
C ILE A 217 6.79 3.25 10.05
N ASN A 218 7.61 3.32 11.09
CA ASN A 218 8.43 2.19 11.55
C ASN A 218 7.58 0.98 11.95
N TRP A 219 6.34 1.18 12.43
CA TRP A 219 5.43 0.08 12.74
C TRP A 219 5.15 -0.80 11.51
N PHE A 220 4.70 -0.24 10.38
CA PHE A 220 4.39 -1.07 9.22
C PHE A 220 5.64 -1.54 8.46
N VAL A 221 6.77 -0.87 8.62
CA VAL A 221 8.08 -1.36 8.15
C VAL A 221 8.48 -2.64 8.92
N LYS A 222 8.28 -2.65 10.24
CA LYS A 222 8.60 -3.80 11.12
C LYS A 222 7.55 -4.91 11.10
N ASN A 223 6.32 -4.59 10.71
CA ASN A 223 5.19 -5.51 10.70
C ASN A 223 4.46 -5.48 9.33
N PRO A 224 5.13 -5.82 8.22
CA PRO A 224 4.51 -5.81 6.89
C PRO A 224 3.43 -6.89 6.76
N TRP A 225 2.46 -6.66 5.87
CA TRP A 225 1.46 -7.69 5.55
C TRP A 225 1.94 -8.69 4.50
N ILE A 226 3.02 -8.35 3.79
CA ILE A 226 3.66 -9.21 2.81
C ILE A 226 5.08 -9.53 3.29
N LEU A 227 5.40 -10.82 3.37
CA LEU A 227 6.73 -11.30 3.73
C LEU A 227 7.52 -11.72 2.50
N GLU A 228 8.85 -11.59 2.57
CA GLU A 228 9.73 -12.12 1.53
C GLU A 228 9.79 -13.65 1.62
N GLY A 229 9.46 -14.34 0.53
CA GLY A 229 9.46 -15.80 0.47
C GLY A 229 8.72 -16.37 -0.74
N GLU A 230 8.87 -17.68 -0.96
CA GLU A 230 8.30 -18.36 -2.14
C GLU A 230 6.96 -19.07 -1.89
N LYS A 231 6.59 -19.31 -0.62
CA LYS A 231 5.40 -20.09 -0.27
C LYS A 231 4.29 -19.17 0.26
N PRO A 232 3.29 -18.82 -0.56
CA PRO A 232 2.06 -18.26 -0.03
C PRO A 232 1.29 -19.31 0.77
N ASP A 233 0.59 -18.89 1.83
CA ASP A 233 -0.49 -19.68 2.40
C ASP A 233 -1.54 -19.88 1.30
N SER A 234 -1.71 -21.10 0.80
CA SER A 234 -2.57 -21.39 -0.37
C SER A 234 -4.02 -20.99 -0.16
N ASP A 235 -4.44 -20.91 1.11
CA ASP A 235 -5.83 -20.75 1.50
C ASP A 235 -6.14 -19.28 1.84
N TYR A 236 -5.16 -18.38 1.81
CA TYR A 236 -5.36 -16.93 1.93
C TYR A 236 -5.52 -16.28 0.55
N LEU A 237 -6.56 -15.46 0.40
CA LEU A 237 -7.02 -14.97 -0.92
C LEU A 237 -6.36 -13.66 -1.37
N PHE A 238 -5.60 -13.02 -0.49
CA PHE A 238 -4.83 -11.82 -0.79
C PHE A 238 -3.34 -12.12 -0.74
N SER A 239 -2.49 -11.20 -1.23
CA SER A 239 -1.04 -11.39 -1.16
C SER A 239 -0.56 -11.39 0.29
N SER A 240 0.12 -12.47 0.70
CA SER A 240 0.84 -12.57 1.98
C SER A 240 2.34 -12.76 1.82
N TYR A 241 2.81 -13.14 0.62
CA TYR A 241 4.22 -13.31 0.29
C TYR A 241 4.56 -12.74 -1.09
N SER A 242 5.80 -12.32 -1.27
CA SER A 242 6.41 -12.02 -2.57
C SER A 242 7.89 -12.42 -2.60
N LYS A 243 8.47 -12.54 -3.79
CA LYS A 243 9.88 -12.97 -3.93
C LYS A 243 10.84 -11.93 -3.40
N GLU A 244 10.45 -10.67 -3.53
CA GLU A 244 11.14 -9.53 -2.95
C GLU A 244 10.08 -8.60 -2.32
N PHE A 245 10.30 -8.22 -1.05
CA PHE A 245 9.50 -7.21 -0.36
C PHE A 245 10.37 -6.49 0.67
N LYS A 246 10.86 -5.30 0.33
CA LYS A 246 11.82 -4.56 1.18
C LYS A 246 11.50 -3.08 1.25
N TYR A 247 11.53 -2.55 2.47
CA TYR A 247 11.58 -1.12 2.71
C TYR A 247 13.02 -0.63 2.75
N PHE A 248 13.21 0.61 2.30
CA PHE A 248 14.46 1.32 2.44
C PHE A 248 14.14 2.74 2.89
N TRP A 249 14.71 3.13 4.03
CA TRP A 249 14.70 4.51 4.47
C TRP A 249 15.92 5.23 3.92
N ILE A 250 15.70 6.29 3.17
CA ILE A 250 16.74 7.02 2.45
C ILE A 250 16.93 8.37 3.13
N LYS A 251 18.18 8.74 3.37
CA LYS A 251 18.58 10.08 3.81
C LYS A 251 19.53 10.65 2.76
N ILE A 252 19.29 11.87 2.32
CA ILE A 252 20.17 12.62 1.42
C ILE A 252 20.58 13.90 2.12
N PHE A 253 21.86 14.24 2.01
CA PHE A 253 22.43 15.40 2.67
C PHE A 253 22.87 16.45 1.66
N ASP A 254 22.75 17.71 2.04
CA ASP A 254 23.26 18.85 1.28
C ASP A 254 24.80 18.93 1.34
N PRO A 255 25.44 19.86 0.60
CA PRO A 255 26.89 20.05 0.66
C PRO A 255 27.44 20.50 2.03
N GLN A 256 26.57 21.01 2.92
CA GLN A 256 26.87 21.38 4.31
C GLN A 256 26.67 20.20 5.27
N ASN A 257 26.39 19.00 4.74
CA ASN A 257 26.14 17.76 5.47
C ASN A 257 24.92 17.85 6.42
N GLN A 258 23.94 18.69 6.08
CA GLN A 258 22.62 18.71 6.71
C GLN A 258 21.65 17.81 5.94
N LEU A 259 20.73 17.16 6.65
CA LEU A 259 19.72 16.29 6.04
C LEU A 259 18.75 17.16 5.21
N GLU A 260 18.72 16.97 3.88
CA GLU A 260 17.85 17.75 2.98
C GLU A 260 16.61 16.99 2.53
N THR A 261 16.70 15.66 2.45
CA THR A 261 15.61 14.79 1.99
C THR A 261 15.63 13.48 2.74
N SER A 262 14.45 13.07 3.21
CA SER A 262 14.18 11.75 3.75
C SER A 262 13.05 11.08 2.99
N ALA A 263 13.18 9.80 2.65
CA ALA A 263 12.14 9.08 1.93
C ALA A 263 12.05 7.61 2.33
N LEU A 264 10.82 7.09 2.34
CA LEU A 264 10.58 5.65 2.39
C LEU A 264 10.37 5.12 0.98
N LEU A 265 11.15 4.12 0.61
CA LEU A 265 10.97 3.34 -0.61
C LEU A 265 10.45 1.94 -0.25
N LEU A 266 9.54 1.41 -1.08
CA LEU A 266 9.08 0.03 -0.99
C LEU A 266 9.36 -0.68 -2.32
N LEU A 267 10.24 -1.68 -2.31
CA LEU A 267 10.54 -2.53 -3.45
C LEU A 267 9.80 -3.86 -3.33
N ARG A 268 8.91 -4.15 -4.28
CA ARG A 268 8.18 -5.42 -4.38
C ARG A 268 8.34 -6.02 -5.77
N ASP A 269 9.02 -7.16 -5.88
CA ASP A 269 9.24 -7.89 -7.14
C ASP A 269 9.72 -7.01 -8.33
N GLY A 270 10.60 -6.05 -8.06
CA GLY A 270 11.08 -5.07 -9.05
C GLY A 270 10.16 -3.87 -9.29
N HIS A 271 9.04 -3.74 -8.57
CA HIS A 271 8.20 -2.53 -8.53
C HIS A 271 8.61 -1.68 -7.32
N LEU A 272 9.20 -0.52 -7.59
CA LEU A 272 9.50 0.50 -6.59
C LEU A 272 8.31 1.45 -6.41
N LYS A 273 7.80 1.54 -5.18
CA LYS A 273 6.86 2.57 -4.75
C LYS A 273 7.60 3.56 -3.85
N ILE A 274 7.08 4.78 -3.73
CA ILE A 274 7.63 5.83 -2.87
C ILE A 274 6.56 6.26 -1.86
N PRO A 275 6.27 5.45 -0.82
CA PRO A 275 5.19 5.75 0.12
C PRO A 275 5.32 7.11 0.81
N TYR A 276 6.53 7.52 1.21
CA TYR A 276 6.73 8.78 1.90
C TYR A 276 7.96 9.51 1.37
N ILE A 277 7.86 10.83 1.28
CA ILE A 277 8.96 11.72 0.95
C ILE A 277 8.82 13.03 1.73
N PHE A 278 9.94 13.49 2.27
CA PHE A 278 10.08 14.71 3.06
C PHE A 278 11.31 15.43 2.54
N SER A 279 11.19 16.67 2.07
CA SER A 279 12.30 17.40 1.45
C SER A 279 12.14 18.90 1.62
N GLU A 280 13.21 19.57 2.06
CA GLU A 280 13.24 21.04 2.21
C GLU A 280 13.49 21.77 0.89
N ASN A 281 14.16 21.10 -0.05
CA ASN A 281 14.71 21.68 -1.27
C ASN A 281 14.10 21.02 -2.51
N ASN A 282 14.63 21.38 -3.69
CA ASN A 282 14.26 20.68 -4.92
C ASN A 282 14.66 19.19 -4.84
N LEU A 283 13.90 18.34 -5.54
CA LEU A 283 14.06 16.88 -5.50
C LEU A 283 15.12 16.37 -6.48
N LYS A 284 16.08 17.21 -6.89
CA LYS A 284 17.07 16.88 -7.91
C LYS A 284 17.99 15.75 -7.44
N ASN A 285 18.59 15.91 -6.26
CA ASN A 285 19.48 14.88 -5.68
C ASN A 285 18.70 13.58 -5.44
N PHE A 286 17.45 13.68 -4.96
CA PHE A 286 16.62 12.49 -4.80
C PHE A 286 16.30 11.78 -6.12
N THR A 287 16.06 12.52 -7.20
CA THR A 287 15.84 11.95 -8.53
C THR A 287 17.09 11.25 -9.06
N GLU A 288 18.27 11.84 -8.87
CA GLU A 288 19.55 11.23 -9.24
C GLU A 288 19.82 9.95 -8.42
N PHE A 289 19.58 10.01 -7.11
CA PHE A 289 19.63 8.84 -6.24
C PHE A 289 18.66 7.75 -6.70
N LEU A 290 17.41 8.09 -7.02
CA LEU A 290 16.40 7.13 -7.46
C LEU A 290 16.82 6.40 -8.73
N PHE A 291 17.44 7.09 -9.69
CA PHE A 291 17.96 6.44 -10.89
C PHE A 291 19.08 5.47 -10.52
N TRP A 292 20.10 5.92 -9.79
CA TRP A 292 21.19 5.04 -9.36
C TRP A 292 20.68 3.82 -8.56
N PHE A 293 19.76 4.04 -7.64
CA PHE A 293 19.14 3.01 -6.82
C PHE A 293 18.36 2.02 -7.69
N SER A 294 17.62 2.52 -8.68
CA SER A 294 16.83 1.71 -9.61
C SER A 294 17.69 0.76 -10.44
N GLU A 295 18.83 1.21 -10.93
CA GLU A 295 19.78 0.34 -11.62
C GLU A 295 20.39 -0.68 -10.67
N LYS A 296 20.84 -0.23 -9.49
CA LYS A 296 21.47 -1.11 -8.50
C LYS A 296 20.55 -2.22 -8.01
N LYS A 297 19.25 -1.91 -7.86
CA LYS A 297 18.21 -2.85 -7.42
C LYS A 297 17.45 -3.51 -8.58
N LYS A 298 17.83 -3.25 -9.83
CA LYS A 298 17.18 -3.79 -11.04
C LYS A 298 15.67 -3.53 -11.07
N VAL A 299 15.26 -2.33 -10.63
CA VAL A 299 13.88 -1.87 -10.66
C VAL A 299 13.37 -1.89 -12.10
N LYS A 300 12.14 -2.37 -12.27
CA LYS A 300 11.43 -2.46 -13.55
C LYS A 300 10.40 -1.35 -13.72
N LEU A 301 9.80 -0.94 -12.62
CA LEU A 301 8.70 0.03 -12.57
C LEU A 301 8.85 0.90 -11.32
N ILE A 302 8.75 2.21 -11.49
CA ILE A 302 8.52 3.14 -10.38
C ILE A 302 7.08 3.62 -10.43
N THR A 303 6.37 3.64 -9.30
CA THR A 303 5.10 4.37 -9.15
C THR A 303 5.26 5.45 -8.09
N SER A 304 4.88 6.68 -8.43
CA SER A 304 4.76 7.79 -7.48
C SER A 304 3.52 8.62 -7.77
N TYR A 305 2.81 9.00 -6.72
CA TYR A 305 1.72 9.98 -6.71
C TYR A 305 2.15 11.30 -6.05
N GLN A 306 3.46 11.52 -5.88
CA GLN A 306 4.04 12.78 -5.42
C GLN A 306 4.25 13.70 -6.62
N THR A 307 3.48 14.80 -6.67
CA THR A 307 3.42 15.67 -7.84
C THR A 307 4.77 16.33 -8.12
N ASP A 308 5.40 16.90 -7.10
CA ASP A 308 6.68 17.60 -7.24
C ASP A 308 7.80 16.65 -7.69
N LEU A 309 7.81 15.43 -7.16
CA LEU A 309 8.76 14.39 -7.58
C LEU A 309 8.56 13.99 -9.05
N ASN A 310 7.31 13.76 -9.45
CA ASN A 310 7.01 13.41 -10.84
C ASN A 310 7.43 14.53 -11.80
N CYS A 311 7.19 15.80 -11.44
CA CYS A 311 7.64 16.95 -12.21
C CYS A 311 9.18 17.01 -12.30
N GLU A 312 9.90 16.75 -11.21
CA GLU A 312 11.37 16.75 -11.21
C GLU A 312 11.95 15.61 -12.06
N ILE A 313 11.37 14.41 -11.98
CA ILE A 313 11.75 13.27 -12.82
C ILE A 313 11.58 13.63 -14.31
N GLU A 314 10.43 14.19 -14.69
CA GLU A 314 10.16 14.58 -16.08
C GLU A 314 11.08 15.70 -16.57
N LYS A 315 11.34 16.72 -15.73
CA LYS A 315 12.23 17.84 -16.07
C LYS A 315 13.68 17.41 -16.22
N SER A 316 14.17 16.55 -15.33
CA SER A 316 15.57 16.13 -15.34
C SER A 316 15.94 15.39 -16.62
N GLY A 317 14.98 14.66 -17.21
CA GLY A 317 15.23 13.76 -18.34
C GLY A 317 16.24 12.64 -18.04
N ASN A 318 16.68 12.55 -16.78
CA ASN A 318 17.79 11.69 -16.37
C ASN A 318 17.32 10.26 -16.12
N LEU A 319 16.06 10.05 -15.72
CA LEU A 319 15.53 8.71 -15.53
C LEU A 319 15.33 8.04 -16.91
N PRO A 320 16.05 6.96 -17.24
CA PRO A 320 16.01 6.34 -18.55
C PRO A 320 14.79 5.40 -18.66
N ASN A 321 13.60 5.95 -18.46
CA ASN A 321 12.38 5.18 -18.63
C ASN A 321 12.12 4.91 -20.12
N ILE A 322 11.73 3.68 -20.41
CA ILE A 322 11.28 3.26 -21.75
C ILE A 322 9.94 3.91 -22.08
N TYR A 323 9.11 4.09 -21.04
CA TYR A 323 7.74 4.56 -21.15
C TYR A 323 7.28 5.14 -19.80
N SER A 324 6.45 6.18 -19.84
CA SER A 324 5.70 6.67 -18.69
C SER A 324 4.20 6.60 -18.95
N LYS A 325 3.42 6.38 -17.89
CA LYS A 325 1.96 6.39 -17.96
C LYS A 325 1.37 7.04 -16.73
N THR A 326 0.37 7.90 -16.93
CA THR A 326 -0.44 8.43 -15.85
C THR A 326 -1.13 7.32 -15.05
N ALA A 327 -1.20 7.52 -13.75
CA ALA A 327 -1.91 6.67 -12.80
C ALA A 327 -2.72 7.54 -11.85
N GLU A 328 -3.76 6.98 -11.29
CA GLU A 328 -4.57 7.64 -10.27
C GLU A 328 -4.78 6.70 -9.09
N ARG A 329 -4.69 7.26 -7.89
CA ARG A 329 -5.17 6.62 -6.68
C ARG A 329 -6.45 7.29 -6.25
N ARG A 330 -7.52 6.50 -6.23
CA ARG A 330 -8.86 6.96 -5.90
C ARG A 330 -9.18 6.59 -4.47
N TYR A 331 -9.93 7.46 -3.83
CA TYR A 331 -10.35 7.33 -2.44
C TYR A 331 -11.86 7.52 -2.37
N MET A 332 -12.50 6.76 -1.50
CA MET A 332 -13.91 6.93 -1.18
C MET A 332 -14.05 7.09 0.33
N PHE A 333 -14.78 8.12 0.77
CA PHE A 333 -15.19 8.29 2.16
C PHE A 333 -16.69 8.04 2.27
N HIS A 334 -17.10 7.46 3.40
CA HIS A 334 -18.51 7.32 3.73
C HIS A 334 -19.12 8.71 4.00
N GLU A 335 -20.37 8.93 3.60
CA GLU A 335 -21.05 10.23 3.69
C GLU A 335 -21.09 10.80 5.12
N LYS A 336 -21.26 9.93 6.12
CA LYS A 336 -21.20 10.31 7.54
C LYS A 336 -19.82 10.85 7.95
N MET A 337 -18.74 10.20 7.50
CA MET A 337 -17.39 10.71 7.76
C MET A 337 -17.21 12.11 7.16
N LEU A 338 -17.70 12.32 5.94
CA LEU A 338 -17.61 13.62 5.27
C LEU A 338 -18.41 14.71 5.99
N SER A 339 -19.56 14.38 6.61
CA SER A 339 -20.32 15.36 7.39
C SER A 339 -19.63 15.77 8.69
N ASP A 340 -18.75 14.92 9.22
CA ASP A 340 -18.03 15.16 10.46
C ASP A 340 -16.67 15.84 10.20
N LEU A 341 -16.25 15.92 8.93
CA LEU A 341 -15.06 16.63 8.49
C LEU A 341 -15.38 18.11 8.19
N PRO A 342 -14.41 19.03 8.37
CA PRO A 342 -14.54 20.41 7.91
C PRO A 342 -14.86 20.50 6.40
N GLU A 343 -15.64 21.50 5.98
CA GLU A 343 -16.16 21.64 4.59
C GLU A 343 -15.05 21.62 3.52
N ASN A 344 -13.87 22.15 3.83
CA ASN A 344 -12.71 22.17 2.93
C ASN A 344 -11.57 21.27 3.42
N PHE A 345 -11.90 20.18 4.12
CA PHE A 345 -10.91 19.25 4.62
C PHE A 345 -10.16 18.57 3.47
N ILE A 346 -8.84 18.76 3.44
CA ILE A 346 -7.94 18.07 2.53
C ILE A 346 -7.15 17.08 3.39
N PRO A 347 -7.27 15.76 3.16
CA PRO A 347 -6.58 14.77 3.98
C PRO A 347 -5.05 14.85 3.93
N ASN A 348 -4.48 15.58 2.97
CA ASN A 348 -3.04 15.73 2.76
C ASN A 348 -2.29 14.38 2.74
N PHE A 349 -2.92 13.37 2.14
CA PHE A 349 -2.36 12.02 2.14
C PHE A 349 -1.02 11.94 1.41
N GLN A 350 -0.03 11.32 2.04
CA GLN A 350 1.13 10.80 1.35
C GLN A 350 0.79 9.46 0.65
N ASP A 351 1.68 9.01 -0.22
CA ASP A 351 1.47 7.79 -1.02
C ASP A 351 1.42 6.51 -0.19
N GLY A 352 1.80 6.57 1.09
CA GLY A 352 1.74 5.45 2.00
C GLY A 352 0.53 5.47 2.93
N ASP A 353 -0.28 6.52 2.92
CA ASP A 353 -1.42 6.62 3.84
C ASP A 353 -2.51 5.59 3.47
N GLY A 354 -3.02 4.91 4.49
CA GLY A 354 -3.93 3.78 4.36
C GLY A 354 -3.23 2.42 4.32
N ASP A 355 -3.93 1.41 3.80
CA ASP A 355 -3.41 0.04 3.76
C ASP A 355 -2.38 -0.21 2.65
N CYS A 356 -2.25 0.72 1.71
CA CYS A 356 -1.40 0.59 0.53
C CYS A 356 0.10 0.50 0.84
N ALA A 357 0.59 1.11 1.93
CA ALA A 357 1.99 1.02 2.34
C ALA A 357 2.37 -0.38 2.81
N LEU A 358 1.40 -1.17 3.28
CA LEU A 358 1.63 -2.52 3.81
C LEU A 358 1.61 -3.60 2.70
N THR A 359 1.36 -3.22 1.43
CA THR A 359 1.08 -4.12 0.30
C THR A 359 1.95 -3.92 -0.93
#